data_AF-A0A7V4QB98-F1
#
_entry.id   AF-A0A7V4QB98-F1
#
_cell.length_a   1.000
_cell.length_b   1.000
_cell.length_c   1.000
_cell.angle_alpha   90.00
_cell.angle_beta   90.00
_cell.angle_gamma   90.00
#
_symmetry.space_group_name_H-M   'P 1'
#
loop_
_entity.id
_entity.type
_entity.pdbx_description
1 polymer ?
#
loop_
_entity_poly.entity_id
_entity_poly.type
_entity_poly.pdbx_seq_one_letter_code
_entity_poly.pdbx_strand_id
1 'polypeptide(L)'
;MRKIIASSILVLFALVGFGGCGKSATKCDNSDAKKLVYEIVEEETKRQLLGPYYGVLDKEVQAQKRAEVDKKYQEANPQLINIRPESMDNELEKSECSADLEMSNGNKLPIKYKLSKTSEGKLYGEVFGLK
;
A
#
# COMPACT_ATOMS: atom_id res chain seq x y z
N MET A 1 -29.77 -10.17 10.96
CA MET A 1 -28.42 -9.79 11.41
C MET A 1 -27.44 -10.00 10.27
N ARG A 2 -27.13 -8.94 9.50
CA ARG A 2 -26.15 -9.00 8.41
C ARG A 2 -24.76 -9.07 9.05
N LYS A 3 -24.09 -10.21 8.93
CA LYS A 3 -22.68 -10.36 9.31
C LYS A 3 -21.87 -9.51 8.32
N ILE A 4 -21.46 -8.32 8.75
CA ILE A 4 -20.49 -7.50 8.03
C ILE A 4 -19.16 -8.23 8.21
N ILE A 5 -18.81 -9.07 7.23
CA ILE A 5 -17.48 -9.66 7.15
C ILE A 5 -16.56 -8.48 6.93
N ALA A 6 -15.83 -8.06 7.96
CA ALA A 6 -14.77 -7.09 7.85
C ALA A 6 -13.67 -7.71 6.97
N SER A 7 -13.88 -7.67 5.65
CA SER A 7 -12.93 -8.15 4.65
C SER A 7 -11.77 -7.16 4.62
N SER A 8 -10.88 -7.26 5.60
CA SER A 8 -9.59 -6.60 5.59
C SER A 8 -8.73 -7.38 4.58
N ILE A 9 -8.75 -6.91 3.33
CA ILE A 9 -7.95 -7.49 2.25
C ILE A 9 -6.48 -7.19 2.57
N LEU A 10 -5.70 -8.25 2.77
CA LEU A 10 -4.26 -8.23 3.00
C LEU A 10 -3.56 -8.24 1.63
N VAL A 11 -2.86 -7.17 1.26
CA VAL A 11 -2.09 -7.10 0.01
C VAL A 11 -0.60 -7.16 0.33
N LEU A 12 0.09 -8.06 -0.35
CA LEU A 12 1.51 -8.36 -0.14
C LEU A 12 2.29 -7.94 -1.37
N PHE A 13 3.25 -7.01 -1.22
CA PHE A 13 4.12 -6.59 -2.30
C PHE A 13 5.57 -6.55 -1.81
N ALA A 14 6.49 -7.11 -2.61
CA ALA A 14 7.91 -7.16 -2.32
C ALA A 14 8.66 -6.29 -3.34
N LEU A 15 9.37 -5.26 -2.86
CA LEU A 15 10.23 -4.45 -3.72
C LEU A 15 11.63 -5.05 -3.80
N VAL A 16 12.15 -5.15 -5.02
CA VAL A 16 13.50 -5.67 -5.30
C VAL A 16 14.52 -4.54 -5.10
N GLY A 17 14.90 -4.28 -3.85
CA GLY A 17 15.98 -3.36 -3.51
C GLY A 17 17.28 -4.10 -3.22
N PHE A 18 18.35 -3.79 -3.94
CA PHE A 18 19.72 -4.15 -3.53
C PHE A 18 20.16 -3.16 -2.45
N GLY A 19 20.19 -3.57 -1.18
CA GLY A 19 20.53 -2.69 -0.07
C GLY A 19 21.14 -3.41 1.13
N GLY A 20 22.45 -3.22 1.29
CA GLY A 20 23.31 -3.35 2.48
C GLY A 20 22.79 -4.08 3.72
N CYS A 21 23.55 -5.11 4.11
CA CYS A 21 23.42 -5.87 5.35
C CYS A 21 23.66 -4.96 6.58
N GLY A 22 22.58 -4.37 7.10
CA GLY A 22 22.53 -3.69 8.39
C GLY A 22 21.33 -4.21 9.17
N LYS A 23 21.61 -4.89 10.29
CA LYS A 23 20.62 -5.53 11.18
C LYS A 23 19.80 -4.50 11.94
N SER A 24 18.85 -3.86 11.28
CA SER A 24 17.89 -2.98 11.93
C SER A 24 16.57 -2.93 11.17
N ALA A 25 15.50 -2.70 11.92
CA ALA A 25 14.17 -2.54 11.39
C ALA A 25 14.11 -1.32 10.45
N THR A 26 13.37 -1.44 9.34
CA THR A 26 13.22 -0.35 8.38
C THR A 26 12.39 0.77 8.99
N LYS A 27 12.91 2.00 9.00
CA LYS A 27 12.16 3.14 9.54
C LYS A 27 10.89 3.40 8.74
N CYS A 28 9.80 3.73 9.45
CA CYS A 28 8.49 4.02 8.86
C CYS A 28 8.51 5.16 7.82
N ASP A 29 9.41 6.13 7.97
CA ASP A 29 9.52 7.31 7.12
C ASP A 29 10.64 7.23 6.08
N ASN A 30 11.31 6.07 5.96
CA ASN A 30 12.31 5.82 4.93
C ASN A 30 11.70 5.96 3.53
N SER A 31 12.46 6.50 2.56
CA SER A 31 11.99 6.72 1.19
C SER A 31 11.52 5.45 0.48
N ASP A 32 12.25 4.35 0.66
CA ASP A 32 11.95 3.06 0.05
C ASP A 32 10.71 2.44 0.69
N ALA A 33 10.54 2.61 2.00
CA ALA A 33 9.34 2.21 2.71
C ALA A 33 8.11 3.00 2.25
N LYS A 34 8.22 4.32 2.14
CA LYS A 34 7.14 5.16 1.60
C LYS A 34 6.78 4.74 0.18
N LYS A 35 7.77 4.56 -0.69
CA LYS A 35 7.57 4.12 -2.07
C LYS A 35 6.86 2.77 -2.13
N LEU A 36 7.29 1.79 -1.33
CA LEU A 36 6.64 0.48 -1.25
C LEU A 36 5.17 0.60 -0.86
N VAL A 37 4.88 1.37 0.19
CA VAL A 37 3.51 1.59 0.67
C VAL A 37 2.67 2.29 -0.40
N TYR A 38 3.22 3.29 -1.09
CA TYR A 38 2.54 3.95 -2.20
C TYR A 38 2.19 2.99 -3.34
N GLU A 39 3.12 2.16 -3.77
CA GLU A 39 2.88 1.18 -4.84
C GLU A 39 1.78 0.18 -4.42
N ILE A 40 1.78 -0.28 -3.16
CA ILE A 40 0.72 -1.16 -2.64
C ILE A 40 -0.64 -0.44 -2.64
N VAL A 41 -0.68 0.80 -2.15
CA VAL A 41 -1.89 1.61 -2.10
C VAL A 41 -2.43 1.88 -3.50
N GLU A 42 -1.55 2.19 -4.45
CA GLU A 42 -1.90 2.44 -5.84
C GLU A 42 -2.53 1.21 -6.48
N GLU A 43 -1.85 0.07 -6.42
CA GLU A 43 -2.34 -1.18 -7.00
C GLU A 43 -3.68 -1.61 -6.39
N GLU A 44 -3.82 -1.54 -5.07
CA GLU A 44 -5.07 -1.94 -4.41
C GLU A 44 -6.21 -0.95 -4.71
N THR A 45 -5.95 0.36 -4.73
CA THR A 45 -6.97 1.36 -5.09
C THR A 45 -7.45 1.15 -6.52
N LYS A 46 -6.54 0.93 -7.46
CA LYS A 46 -6.88 0.63 -8.86
C LYS A 46 -7.66 -0.67 -8.96
N ARG A 47 -7.25 -1.70 -8.23
CA ARG A 47 -7.94 -3.00 -8.18
C ARG A 47 -9.35 -2.88 -7.61
N GLN A 48 -9.57 -2.04 -6.60
CA GLN A 48 -10.92 -1.81 -6.05
C GLN A 48 -11.82 -1.08 -7.06
N LEU A 49 -11.28 -0.09 -7.78
CA LEU A 49 -12.02 0.64 -8.81
C LEU A 49 -12.35 -0.23 -10.04
N LEU A 50 -11.44 -1.15 -10.40
CA LEU A 50 -11.59 -2.04 -11.57
C LEU A 50 -12.22 -3.39 -11.24
N GLY A 51 -12.21 -3.81 -9.97
CA GLY A 51 -12.61 -5.13 -9.49
C GLY A 51 -13.98 -5.59 -9.99
N PRO A 52 -15.03 -4.75 -9.95
CA PRO A 52 -16.35 -5.10 -10.48
C PRO A 52 -16.38 -5.39 -11.99
N TYR A 53 -15.36 -4.94 -12.73
CA TYR A 53 -15.27 -5.01 -14.19
C TYR A 53 -14.25 -6.04 -14.69
N TYR A 54 -13.51 -6.68 -13.78
CA TYR A 54 -12.44 -7.62 -14.10
C TYR A 54 -13.02 -8.94 -14.64
N GLY A 55 -12.63 -9.34 -15.86
CA GLY A 55 -13.03 -10.61 -16.47
C GLY A 55 -14.40 -10.63 -17.18
N VAL A 56 -15.16 -9.53 -17.14
CA VAL A 56 -16.48 -9.43 -17.80
C VAL A 56 -16.41 -8.60 -19.10
N LEU A 57 -15.46 -7.67 -19.20
CA LEU A 57 -15.34 -6.75 -20.32
C LEU A 57 -14.39 -7.26 -21.40
N ASP A 58 -14.66 -6.89 -22.65
CA ASP A 58 -13.70 -7.02 -23.76
C ASP A 58 -12.38 -6.30 -23.46
N LYS A 59 -11.28 -6.83 -23.99
CA LYS A 59 -9.91 -6.36 -23.71
C LYS A 59 -9.72 -4.86 -23.98
N GLU A 60 -10.38 -4.33 -25.00
CA GLU A 60 -10.32 -2.91 -25.37
C GLU A 60 -10.99 -2.03 -24.31
N VAL A 61 -12.16 -2.43 -23.81
CA VAL A 61 -12.89 -1.70 -22.76
C VAL A 61 -12.14 -1.78 -21.43
N GLN A 62 -11.49 -2.90 -21.14
CA GLN A 62 -10.61 -3.02 -19.96
C GLN A 62 -9.43 -2.05 -20.04
N ALA A 63 -8.79 -1.91 -21.21
CA ALA A 63 -7.68 -0.98 -21.40
C ALA A 63 -8.13 0.48 -21.21
N GLN A 64 -9.30 0.85 -21.75
CA GLN A 64 -9.87 2.19 -21.56
C GLN A 64 -10.19 2.48 -20.09
N LYS A 65 -10.84 1.54 -19.39
CA LYS A 65 -11.15 1.72 -17.96
C LYS A 65 -9.90 1.78 -17.09
N ARG A 66 -8.87 0.99 -17.40
CA ARG A 66 -7.57 1.09 -16.71
C ARG A 66 -6.97 2.48 -16.86
N ALA A 67 -6.93 3.01 -18.08
CA ALA A 67 -6.43 4.36 -18.32
C ALA A 67 -7.26 5.44 -17.60
N GLU A 68 -8.59 5.29 -17.54
CA GLU A 68 -9.46 6.20 -16.78
C GLU A 68 -9.17 6.14 -15.28
N VAL A 69 -9.01 4.93 -14.73
CA VAL A 69 -8.69 4.69 -13.32
C VAL A 69 -7.30 5.23 -12.97
N ASP A 70 -6.31 5.01 -13.84
CA ASP A 70 -4.95 5.56 -13.69
C ASP A 70 -5.00 7.09 -13.63
N LYS A 71 -5.74 7.72 -14.55
CA LYS A 71 -5.92 9.17 -14.56
C LYS A 71 -6.60 9.68 -13.27
N LYS A 72 -7.68 9.02 -12.83
CA LYS A 72 -8.37 9.38 -11.57
C LYS A 72 -7.46 9.25 -10.35
N TYR A 73 -6.64 8.21 -10.31
CA TYR A 73 -5.67 8.01 -9.23
C TYR A 73 -4.61 9.11 -9.22
N GLN A 74 -4.08 9.49 -10.39
CA GLN A 74 -3.14 10.60 -10.53
C GLN A 74 -3.74 11.94 -10.12
N GLU A 75 -4.98 12.23 -10.51
CA GLU A 75 -5.70 13.45 -10.14
C GLU A 75 -5.97 13.52 -8.63
N ALA A 76 -6.29 12.37 -8.01
CA ALA A 76 -6.45 12.27 -6.57
C ALA A 76 -5.15 12.54 -5.79
N ASN A 77 -3.98 12.46 -6.46
CA ASN A 77 -2.64 12.70 -5.93
C ASN A 77 -2.49 12.28 -4.47
N PRO A 78 -2.73 10.99 -4.14
CA PRO A 78 -2.72 10.55 -2.76
C PRO A 78 -1.33 10.73 -2.15
N GLN A 79 -1.28 11.19 -0.91
CA GLN A 79 -0.06 11.44 -0.17
C GLN A 79 -0.10 10.75 1.19
N LEU A 80 1.00 10.08 1.55
CA LEU A 80 1.19 9.48 2.86
C LEU A 80 1.71 10.55 3.83
N ILE A 81 0.86 10.97 4.75
CA ILE A 81 1.15 11.99 5.77
C ILE A 81 0.99 11.41 7.18
N ASN A 82 1.37 12.18 8.20
CA ASN A 82 1.19 11.83 9.61
C ASN A 82 1.73 10.43 9.98
N ILE A 83 2.84 10.04 9.36
CA ILE A 83 3.49 8.75 9.57
C ILE A 83 4.00 8.67 11.01
N ARG A 84 3.59 7.62 11.71
CA ARG A 84 3.90 7.37 13.12
C ARG A 84 4.34 5.92 13.29
N PRO A 85 5.52 5.66 13.87
CA PRO A 85 5.88 4.32 14.28
C PRO A 85 5.03 3.90 15.47
N GLU A 86 4.42 2.71 15.38
CA GLU A 86 3.66 2.07 16.45
C GLU A 86 4.54 1.08 17.22
N SER A 87 5.36 0.32 16.49
CA SER A 87 6.36 -0.56 17.07
C SER A 87 7.55 -0.74 16.13
N MET A 88 8.72 -0.99 16.71
CA MET A 88 9.94 -1.34 16.00
C MET A 88 10.63 -2.47 16.75
N ASP A 89 10.82 -3.59 16.06
CA ASP A 89 11.52 -4.76 16.55
C ASP A 89 12.79 -4.94 15.71
N ASN A 90 13.93 -4.54 16.27
CA ASN A 90 15.21 -4.63 15.59
C ASN A 90 15.75 -6.06 15.52
N GLU A 91 15.31 -6.97 16.40
CA GLU A 91 15.72 -8.36 16.39
C GLU A 91 15.02 -9.12 15.27
N LEU A 92 13.73 -8.83 15.06
CA LEU A 92 12.92 -9.38 13.99
C LEU A 92 12.96 -8.56 12.70
N GLU A 93 13.69 -7.43 12.68
CA GLU A 93 13.77 -6.46 11.59
C GLU A 93 12.40 -6.01 11.07
N LYS A 94 11.45 -5.82 12.00
CA LYS A 94 10.05 -5.48 11.72
C LYS A 94 9.71 -4.11 12.25
N SER A 95 8.91 -3.37 11.47
CA SER A 95 8.32 -2.11 11.90
C SER A 95 6.83 -2.13 11.64
N GLU A 96 6.05 -1.62 12.59
CA GLU A 96 4.63 -1.33 12.40
C GLU A 96 4.41 0.17 12.47
N CYS A 97 3.64 0.69 11.53
CA CYS A 97 3.48 2.11 11.30
C CYS A 97 2.01 2.44 11.05
N SER A 98 1.56 3.60 11.51
CA SER A 98 0.29 4.22 11.13
C SER A 98 0.56 5.45 10.27
N ALA A 99 -0.33 5.76 9.34
CA ALA A 99 -0.27 6.98 8.54
C ALA A 99 -1.66 7.36 8.04
N ASP A 100 -1.81 8.58 7.54
CA ASP A 100 -3.02 8.98 6.82
C ASP A 100 -2.69 9.10 5.33
N LEU A 101 -3.53 8.48 4.49
CA LEU A 101 -3.54 8.71 3.06
C LEU A 101 -4.43 9.92 2.76
N GLU A 102 -3.81 11.05 2.46
CA GLU A 102 -4.49 12.30 2.12
C GLU A 102 -4.66 12.43 0.61
N MET A 103 -5.89 12.64 0.15
CA MET A 103 -6.20 12.91 -1.25
C MET A 103 -6.27 14.42 -1.53
N SER A 104 -6.12 14.83 -2.79
CA SER A 104 -6.23 16.23 -3.24
C SER A 104 -7.52 16.95 -2.82
N ASN A 105 -8.60 16.20 -2.59
CA ASN A 105 -9.89 16.73 -2.13
C ASN A 105 -9.94 16.97 -0.61
N GLY A 106 -8.84 16.74 0.13
CA GLY A 106 -8.74 16.89 1.58
C GLY A 106 -9.24 15.68 2.37
N ASN A 107 -9.79 14.65 1.71
CA ASN A 107 -10.21 13.43 2.38
C ASN A 107 -8.98 12.67 2.88
N LYS A 108 -9.08 12.12 4.09
CA LYS A 108 -8.02 11.35 4.73
C LYS A 108 -8.51 9.95 5.04
N LEU A 109 -7.71 8.95 4.66
CA LEU A 109 -7.95 7.55 4.99
C LEU A 109 -6.83 7.06 5.93
N PRO A 110 -7.12 6.77 7.20
CA PRO A 110 -6.11 6.21 8.10
C PRO A 110 -5.75 4.79 7.65
N ILE A 111 -4.45 4.55 7.48
CA ILE A 111 -3.90 3.24 7.13
C ILE A 111 -2.90 2.79 8.20
N LYS A 112 -2.70 1.48 8.27
CA LYS A 112 -1.57 0.88 8.98
C LYS A 112 -0.72 0.12 7.99
N TYR A 113 0.58 0.05 8.23
CA TYR A 113 1.46 -0.78 7.44
C TYR A 113 2.55 -1.43 8.27
N LYS A 114 2.95 -2.62 7.84
CA LYS A 114 4.07 -3.35 8.42
C LYS A 114 5.19 -3.42 7.40
N LEU A 115 6.42 -3.29 7.88
CA LEU A 115 7.63 -3.43 7.08
C LEU A 115 8.46 -4.56 7.66
N SER A 116 9.05 -5.38 6.80
CA SER A 116 10.05 -6.37 7.18
C SER A 116 11.09 -6.55 6.09
N LYS A 117 12.20 -7.20 6.39
CA LYS A 117 13.15 -7.67 5.38
C LYS A 117 13.01 -9.17 5.17
N THR A 118 13.13 -9.63 3.94
CA THR A 118 13.27 -11.06 3.65
C THR A 118 14.67 -11.54 4.01
N SER A 119 14.90 -12.85 4.02
CA SER A 119 16.24 -13.45 4.21
C SER A 119 17.27 -12.98 3.17
N GLU A 120 16.82 -12.45 2.04
CA GLU A 120 17.66 -11.88 0.98
C GLU A 120 17.90 -10.37 1.16
N GLY A 121 17.41 -9.77 2.25
CA GLY A 121 17.49 -8.34 2.52
C GLY A 121 16.48 -7.48 1.76
N LYS A 122 15.52 -8.08 1.05
CA LYS A 122 14.50 -7.34 0.28
C LYS A 122 13.44 -6.75 1.20
N LEU A 123 13.04 -5.52 0.94
CA LEU A 123 11.99 -4.86 1.71
C LEU A 123 10.61 -5.42 1.33
N TYR A 124 9.85 -5.75 2.36
CA TYR A 124 8.52 -6.29 2.28
C TYR A 124 7.56 -5.41 3.08
N GLY A 125 6.35 -5.24 2.54
CA GLY A 125 5.34 -4.34 3.07
C GLY A 125 3.96 -4.96 3.06
N GLU A 126 3.23 -4.77 4.16
CA GLU A 126 1.82 -5.11 4.28
C GLU A 126 1.04 -3.85 4.60
N VAL A 127 0.01 -3.51 3.84
CA VAL A 127 -0.83 -2.32 4.08
C VAL A 127 -2.25 -2.75 4.47
N PHE A 128 -2.81 -2.08 5.45
CA PHE A 128 -4.11 -2.33 6.05
C PHE A 128 -4.94 -1.04 6.07
N GLY A 129 -6.27 -1.18 5.97
CA GLY A 129 -7.21 -0.05 6.07
C GLY A 129 -7.65 0.55 4.73
N LEU A 130 -7.23 -0.03 3.60
CA LEU A 130 -7.69 0.34 2.27
C LEU A 130 -9.08 -0.28 2.02
N LYS A 131 -10.15 0.51 2.20
CA LYS A 131 -11.55 0.11 1.94
C LYS A 131 -12.39 1.28 1.43
#